data_AF-A0A7J7J135-F1
#
_entry.id   AF-A0A7J7J135-F1
#
_cell.length_a   1.000
_cell.length_b   1.000
_cell.length_c   1.000
_cell.angle_alpha   90.00
_cell.angle_beta   90.00
_cell.angle_gamma   90.00
#
_symmetry.space_group_name_H-M   'P 1'
#
loop_
_entity.id
_entity.type
_entity.pdbx_description
1 polymer ?
#
loop_
_entity_poly.entity_id
_entity_poly.type
_entity_poly.pdbx_seq_one_letter_code
_entity_poly.pdbx_strand_id
1 'polypeptide(L)'
;MSINMASQTSSFLNLAADIQFLEKQPFPKYRKPKELAIFSTKLKHSEDDYEDQDGHVHNNVEHKEARAADAVTQIQIGGHNIALFMMTNEICTQIHLFIECSPYDVDNRFDDGLIVVVQKLNDVYYMHEFPTDSAIKKEGLQTEHQKLMQYWGMKFESYVTAKPAQQPKVDEPLNFNNEFGSIVYTKLNSHSMMFGGEVDCCHPNDTKKYIELKTTKQFEHARQESSFRRFKLIKWWLQSFLIGIDDILCGYRDDNGIIRHCEWYRIADIPHLLKKDPNYCKPSVCFAFLNMFLDFIKCNVQAELKPHVFIRQPKDNQFLMKVDETGHYKFLPYWFVAEAIGNKTM
;
A
#
# COMPACT_ATOMS: atom_id res chain seq x y z
N MET A 1 11.77 -13.94 56.44
CA MET A 1 12.12 -15.17 55.70
C MET A 1 11.92 -14.89 54.23
N SER A 2 13.03 -14.70 53.52
CA SER A 2 13.10 -14.44 52.09
C SER A 2 12.89 -15.74 51.31
N ILE A 3 12.11 -15.70 50.23
CA ILE A 3 12.03 -16.81 49.27
C ILE A 3 12.77 -16.37 48.00
N ASN A 4 13.80 -17.16 47.69
CA ASN A 4 14.75 -17.01 46.59
C ASN A 4 14.07 -17.12 45.22
N MET A 5 14.38 -16.16 44.34
CA MET A 5 14.34 -16.35 42.88
C MET A 5 15.66 -16.95 42.42
N ALA A 6 15.67 -18.19 41.95
CA ALA A 6 16.77 -18.73 41.17
C ALA A 6 16.32 -19.98 40.39
N SER A 7 15.76 -19.80 39.18
CA SER A 7 15.77 -20.85 38.13
C SER A 7 15.29 -20.34 36.76
N GLN A 8 15.88 -19.28 36.19
CA GLN A 8 15.76 -18.97 34.76
C GLN A 8 16.98 -18.18 34.27
N THR A 9 18.16 -18.81 34.20
CA THR A 9 19.39 -18.17 33.68
C THR A 9 20.21 -19.08 32.77
N SER A 10 19.58 -19.97 32.00
CA SER A 10 20.29 -20.82 31.03
C SER A 10 19.87 -20.67 29.56
N SER A 11 18.87 -19.83 29.21
CA SER A 11 18.44 -19.66 27.80
C SER A 11 18.97 -18.41 27.09
N PHE A 12 19.66 -17.50 27.79
CA PHE A 12 20.13 -16.23 27.19
C PHE A 12 21.60 -16.25 26.73
N LEU A 13 22.38 -17.28 27.10
CA LEU A 13 23.80 -17.35 26.72
C LEU A 13 24.05 -17.93 25.31
N ASN A 14 23.06 -18.61 24.71
CA ASN A 14 23.22 -19.16 23.34
C ASN A 14 22.89 -18.15 22.24
N LEU A 15 22.02 -17.16 22.49
CA LEU A 15 21.64 -16.17 21.47
C LEU A 15 22.80 -15.23 21.09
N ALA A 16 23.69 -14.92 22.03
CA ALA A 16 24.85 -14.07 21.79
C ALA A 16 25.94 -14.77 20.94
N ALA A 17 26.03 -16.10 21.01
CA ALA A 17 26.96 -16.89 20.20
C ALA A 17 26.48 -17.02 18.73
N ASP A 18 25.16 -17.13 18.53
CA ASP A 18 24.55 -17.18 17.19
C ASP A 18 24.63 -15.82 16.46
N ILE A 19 24.53 -14.71 17.20
CA ILE A 19 24.71 -13.35 16.64
C ILE A 19 26.16 -13.14 16.16
N GLN A 20 27.16 -13.61 16.89
CA GLN A 20 28.57 -13.50 16.48
C GLN A 20 28.92 -14.36 15.25
N PHE A 21 28.16 -15.43 14.97
CA PHE A 21 28.39 -16.26 13.77
C PHE A 21 27.87 -15.60 12.49
N LEU A 22 26.81 -14.79 12.58
CA LEU A 22 26.23 -14.05 11.46
C LEU A 22 27.06 -12.82 11.05
N GLU A 23 27.74 -12.15 11.98
CA GLU A 23 28.56 -10.97 11.68
C GLU A 23 29.87 -11.28 10.91
N LYS A 24 30.31 -12.54 10.85
CA LYS A 24 31.61 -12.92 10.26
C LYS A 24 31.53 -13.56 8.87
N GLN A 25 30.34 -13.72 8.29
CA GLN A 25 30.22 -14.19 6.91
C GLN A 25 30.47 -13.00 5.96
N PRO A 26 31.53 -13.02 5.13
CA PRO A 26 31.66 -12.01 4.09
C PRO A 26 30.44 -12.09 3.18
N PHE A 27 29.76 -10.95 2.96
CA PHE A 27 28.66 -10.84 2.01
C PHE A 27 29.06 -11.54 0.70
N PRO A 28 28.24 -12.45 0.15
CA PRO A 28 28.55 -13.09 -1.12
C PRO A 28 28.71 -11.97 -2.15
N LYS A 29 29.94 -11.85 -2.70
CA LYS A 29 30.23 -10.92 -3.79
C LYS A 29 29.17 -11.12 -4.87
N TYR A 30 28.46 -10.04 -5.18
CA TYR A 30 27.45 -9.96 -6.24
C TYR A 30 27.98 -10.65 -7.52
N ARG A 31 27.51 -11.88 -7.79
CA ARG A 31 27.65 -12.50 -9.11
C ARG A 31 26.45 -12.03 -9.91
N LYS A 32 26.72 -11.39 -11.06
CA LYS A 32 25.68 -11.01 -12.02
C LYS A 32 24.75 -12.22 -12.26
N PRO A 33 23.43 -12.11 -11.96
CA PRO A 33 22.44 -13.10 -12.37
C PRO A 33 22.49 -13.29 -13.88
N LYS A 34 22.26 -14.53 -14.34
CA LYS A 34 22.41 -14.91 -15.75
C LYS A 34 21.29 -14.39 -16.68
N GLU A 35 20.23 -13.78 -16.17
CA GLU A 35 19.21 -13.07 -16.96
C GLU A 35 18.54 -12.04 -16.05
N LEU A 36 18.75 -10.75 -16.32
CA LEU A 36 18.08 -9.64 -15.64
C LEU A 36 17.16 -8.98 -16.66
N ALA A 37 15.85 -9.03 -16.43
CA ALA A 37 14.91 -8.19 -17.17
C ALA A 37 14.83 -6.83 -16.47
N ILE A 38 14.89 -5.76 -17.25
CA ILE A 38 14.79 -4.38 -16.77
C ILE A 38 13.48 -3.83 -17.30
N PHE A 39 12.63 -3.34 -16.39
CA PHE A 39 11.47 -2.52 -16.76
C PHE A 39 11.87 -1.05 -16.64
N SER A 40 11.82 -0.34 -17.76
CA SER A 40 12.14 1.09 -17.87
C SER A 40 11.10 1.76 -18.74
N THR A 41 10.43 2.78 -18.20
CA THR A 41 9.44 3.56 -18.96
C THR A 41 10.05 4.88 -19.40
N LYS A 42 10.29 5.05 -20.71
CA LYS A 42 10.38 6.38 -21.32
C LYS A 42 8.97 6.79 -21.74
N LEU A 43 8.17 7.31 -20.79
CA LEU A 43 6.87 7.88 -21.11
C LEU A 43 7.11 9.17 -21.91
N LYS A 44 6.88 9.13 -23.22
CA LYS A 44 6.60 10.34 -24.00
C LYS A 44 5.16 10.71 -23.70
N HIS A 45 4.91 11.93 -23.23
CA HIS A 45 3.56 12.41 -22.92
C HIS A 45 2.61 12.14 -24.09
N SER A 46 1.67 11.21 -23.92
CA SER A 46 0.40 11.19 -24.65
C SER A 46 -0.66 11.59 -23.64
N GLU A 47 -1.13 12.83 -23.74
CA GLU A 47 -1.85 13.54 -22.67
C GLU A 47 -3.37 13.27 -22.67
N ASP A 48 -3.90 12.46 -23.60
CA ASP A 48 -5.31 12.58 -24.01
C ASP A 48 -6.21 11.36 -23.76
N ASP A 49 -5.72 10.26 -23.17
CA ASP A 49 -6.50 9.00 -23.08
C ASP A 49 -7.32 8.83 -21.77
N TYR A 50 -7.11 9.66 -20.75
CA TYR A 50 -7.64 9.41 -19.39
C TYR A 50 -8.31 10.63 -18.71
N GLU A 51 -8.36 11.79 -19.36
CA GLU A 51 -8.97 13.01 -18.80
C GLU A 51 -9.91 13.62 -19.85
N ASP A 52 -11.15 13.94 -19.47
CA ASP A 52 -12.03 14.73 -20.34
C ASP A 52 -11.64 16.21 -20.35
N GLN A 53 -12.34 17.00 -21.17
CA GLN A 53 -12.10 18.44 -21.33
C GLN A 53 -12.32 19.22 -20.02
N ASP A 54 -13.07 18.66 -19.07
CA ASP A 54 -13.35 19.22 -17.75
C ASP A 54 -12.38 18.69 -16.67
N GLY A 55 -11.46 17.79 -17.05
CA GLY A 55 -10.46 17.22 -16.18
C GLY A 55 -10.96 16.11 -15.27
N HIS A 56 -12.15 15.56 -15.53
CA HIS A 56 -12.60 14.33 -14.90
C HIS A 56 -11.81 13.15 -15.47
N VAL A 57 -11.35 12.29 -14.56
CA VAL A 57 -10.62 11.09 -14.96
C VAL A 57 -11.63 10.06 -15.47
N HIS A 58 -11.67 9.86 -16.78
CA HIS A 58 -12.42 8.75 -17.38
C HIS A 58 -11.60 7.48 -17.23
N ASN A 59 -11.97 6.66 -16.25
CA ASN A 59 -11.41 5.33 -16.13
C ASN A 59 -12.54 4.31 -16.23
N ASN A 60 -12.31 3.24 -17.02
CA ASN A 60 -13.10 2.00 -17.00
C ASN A 60 -12.90 1.21 -15.68
N VAL A 61 -12.74 1.91 -14.56
CA VAL A 61 -12.56 1.38 -13.21
C VAL A 61 -13.96 1.25 -12.62
N GLU A 62 -14.57 0.09 -12.86
CA GLU A 62 -15.82 -0.29 -12.20
C GLU A 62 -15.49 -0.83 -10.80
N HIS A 63 -15.98 -0.18 -9.75
CA HIS A 63 -15.91 -0.73 -8.40
C HIS A 63 -17.10 -1.66 -8.17
N LYS A 64 -16.82 -2.92 -7.79
CA LYS A 64 -17.83 -3.83 -7.27
C LYS A 64 -17.44 -4.25 -5.87
N GLU A 65 -18.33 -4.01 -4.91
CA GLU A 65 -18.18 -4.50 -3.54
C GLU A 65 -18.55 -5.98 -3.48
N ALA A 66 -17.70 -6.78 -2.83
CA ALA A 66 -17.99 -8.17 -2.49
C ALA A 66 -17.65 -8.41 -1.02
N ARG A 67 -18.48 -9.20 -0.30
CA ARG A 67 -18.11 -9.65 1.05
C ARG A 67 -16.96 -10.63 0.95
N ALA A 68 -16.06 -10.67 1.93
CA ALA A 68 -14.90 -11.58 1.92
C ALA A 68 -15.27 -13.06 1.67
N ALA A 69 -16.37 -13.54 2.26
CA ALA A 69 -16.87 -14.90 2.01
C ALA A 69 -17.43 -15.09 0.59
N ASP A 70 -18.08 -14.07 0.03
CA ASP A 70 -18.62 -14.09 -1.34
C ASP A 70 -17.48 -13.97 -2.38
N ALA A 71 -16.43 -13.21 -2.06
CA ALA A 71 -15.23 -13.06 -2.88
C ALA A 71 -14.48 -14.39 -3.01
N VAL A 72 -14.32 -15.15 -1.91
CA VAL A 72 -13.72 -16.49 -1.93
C VAL A 72 -14.57 -17.48 -2.76
N THR A 73 -15.89 -17.38 -2.69
CA THR A 73 -16.82 -18.26 -3.45
C THR A 73 -16.89 -17.87 -4.94
N GLN A 74 -16.71 -16.59 -5.26
CA GLN A 74 -16.61 -16.08 -6.64
C GLN A 74 -15.25 -16.36 -7.31
N ILE A 75 -14.26 -16.92 -6.61
CA ILE A 75 -13.00 -17.39 -7.25
C ILE A 75 -13.27 -18.52 -8.26
N GLN A 76 -14.48 -19.09 -8.27
CA GLN A 76 -14.94 -20.06 -9.27
C GLN A 76 -15.47 -19.42 -10.57
N ILE A 77 -15.16 -18.16 -10.86
CA ILE A 77 -15.61 -17.47 -12.08
C ILE A 77 -14.79 -17.91 -13.29
N GLY A 78 -15.50 -18.51 -14.25
CA GLY A 78 -14.95 -19.12 -15.45
C GLY A 78 -14.30 -18.15 -16.44
N GLY A 79 -13.49 -18.74 -17.32
CA GLY A 79 -13.13 -18.19 -18.62
C GLY A 79 -12.26 -16.93 -18.59
N HIS A 80 -10.94 -17.12 -18.61
CA HIS A 80 -9.95 -16.23 -19.22
C HIS A 80 -9.76 -14.79 -18.70
N ASN A 81 -10.25 -14.42 -17.51
CA ASN A 81 -9.92 -13.13 -16.91
C ASN A 81 -9.10 -13.28 -15.63
N ILE A 82 -7.80 -13.05 -15.78
CA ILE A 82 -6.74 -13.11 -14.76
C ILE A 82 -7.04 -12.08 -13.65
N ALA A 83 -7.15 -12.56 -12.40
CA ALA A 83 -7.20 -11.71 -11.21
C ALA A 83 -5.79 -11.40 -10.69
N LEU A 84 -5.53 -10.15 -10.32
CA LEU A 84 -4.42 -9.79 -9.45
C LEU A 84 -4.94 -9.74 -8.02
N PHE A 85 -4.37 -10.53 -7.09
CA PHE A 85 -4.75 -10.51 -5.67
C PHE A 85 -3.63 -9.90 -4.84
N MET A 86 -3.92 -8.80 -4.17
CA MET A 86 -2.94 -8.07 -3.36
C MET A 86 -3.24 -8.33 -1.89
N MET A 87 -2.34 -9.05 -1.21
CA MET A 87 -2.51 -9.48 0.18
C MET A 87 -1.51 -8.74 1.09
N THR A 88 -1.94 -7.67 1.76
CA THR A 88 -1.26 -7.08 2.93
C THR A 88 -2.31 -6.47 3.87
N ASN A 89 -1.96 -5.98 5.06
CA ASN A 89 -2.91 -5.25 5.93
C ASN A 89 -3.04 -3.77 5.54
N GLU A 90 -2.08 -3.22 4.79
CA GLU A 90 -2.12 -1.85 4.27
C GLU A 90 -2.26 -1.84 2.74
N ILE A 91 -3.25 -2.52 2.18
CA ILE A 91 -3.28 -2.92 0.75
C ILE A 91 -3.19 -1.75 -0.25
N CYS A 92 -3.55 -0.54 0.18
CA CYS A 92 -3.32 0.65 -0.62
C CYS A 92 -1.85 0.98 -0.85
N THR A 93 -0.91 0.60 0.03
CA THR A 93 0.51 0.92 -0.14
C THR A 93 1.07 0.31 -1.42
N GLN A 94 0.65 -0.87 -1.87
CA GLN A 94 1.30 -1.48 -3.03
C GLN A 94 1.01 -0.80 -4.39
N ILE A 95 -0.26 -0.48 -4.72
CA ILE A 95 -0.55 0.30 -5.95
C ILE A 95 -0.10 1.75 -5.79
N HIS A 96 -0.27 2.31 -4.59
CA HIS A 96 0.17 3.65 -4.26
C HIS A 96 1.68 3.77 -4.42
N LEU A 97 2.49 2.83 -3.94
CA LEU A 97 3.94 2.80 -4.12
C LEU A 97 4.33 2.64 -5.60
N PHE A 98 3.62 1.82 -6.39
CA PHE A 98 3.88 1.77 -7.85
C PHE A 98 3.56 3.07 -8.57
N ILE A 99 2.44 3.71 -8.23
CA ILE A 99 2.04 4.99 -8.79
C ILE A 99 2.93 6.13 -8.24
N GLU A 100 3.42 6.02 -7.02
CA GLU A 100 4.37 6.95 -6.41
C GLU A 100 5.76 6.81 -7.00
N CYS A 101 6.09 5.64 -7.54
CA CYS A 101 7.24 5.40 -8.42
C CYS A 101 7.02 5.93 -9.85
N SER A 102 5.92 6.64 -10.13
CA SER A 102 5.70 7.36 -11.38
C SER A 102 6.88 8.28 -11.74
N PRO A 103 6.99 8.72 -13.00
CA PRO A 103 7.97 9.71 -13.46
C PRO A 103 8.01 11.02 -12.64
N TYR A 104 7.09 11.23 -11.69
CA TYR A 104 7.06 12.40 -10.84
C TYR A 104 8.02 12.32 -9.66
N ASP A 105 8.62 11.18 -9.32
CA ASP A 105 9.66 11.06 -8.27
C ASP A 105 11.02 11.68 -8.67
N VAL A 106 10.98 12.86 -9.30
CA VAL A 106 12.16 13.62 -9.75
C VAL A 106 12.93 14.31 -8.62
N ASP A 107 12.35 14.39 -7.41
CA ASP A 107 12.95 15.10 -6.26
C ASP A 107 13.58 14.14 -5.21
N ASN A 108 13.87 12.87 -5.55
CA ASN A 108 14.37 11.84 -4.61
C ASN A 108 13.47 11.65 -3.37
N ARG A 109 12.16 11.49 -3.59
CA ARG A 109 11.16 11.52 -2.51
C ARG A 109 11.01 10.18 -1.78
N PHE A 110 11.75 9.15 -2.20
CA PHE A 110 11.78 7.82 -1.58
C PHE A 110 13.23 7.30 -1.48
N ASP A 111 13.88 7.62 -0.36
CA ASP A 111 15.25 7.15 -0.07
C ASP A 111 15.29 5.66 0.32
N ASP A 112 14.12 5.02 0.49
CA ASP A 112 14.02 3.66 1.02
C ASP A 112 13.92 2.57 -0.08
N GLY A 113 13.61 2.92 -1.33
CA GLY A 113 13.40 1.95 -2.42
C GLY A 113 12.09 1.17 -2.28
N LEU A 114 11.85 0.20 -3.15
CA LEU A 114 10.66 -0.66 -3.17
C LEU A 114 11.03 -2.09 -3.55
N ILE A 115 10.49 -3.08 -2.83
CA ILE A 115 10.57 -4.50 -3.18
C ILE A 115 9.15 -5.04 -3.28
N VAL A 116 8.74 -5.44 -4.48
CA VAL A 116 7.45 -6.11 -4.72
C VAL A 116 7.73 -7.50 -5.25
N VAL A 117 7.04 -8.48 -4.69
CA VAL A 117 7.18 -9.87 -5.09
C VAL A 117 5.89 -10.35 -5.72
N VAL A 118 6.02 -11.00 -6.87
CA VAL A 118 4.91 -11.59 -7.61
C VAL A 118 5.04 -13.10 -7.63
N GLN A 119 3.99 -13.80 -7.22
CA GLN A 119 3.85 -15.25 -7.40
C GLN A 119 2.62 -15.53 -8.25
N LYS A 120 2.75 -16.37 -9.29
CA LYS A 120 1.61 -16.83 -10.09
C LYS A 120 1.05 -18.13 -9.48
N LEU A 121 -0.25 -18.22 -9.29
CA LEU A 121 -0.94 -19.46 -8.92
C LEU A 121 -2.28 -19.56 -9.67
N ASN A 122 -2.46 -20.60 -10.47
CA ASN A 122 -3.71 -20.85 -11.21
C ASN A 122 -4.11 -19.67 -12.13
N ASP A 123 -3.15 -19.11 -12.87
CA ASP A 123 -3.35 -17.92 -13.71
C ASP A 123 -3.79 -16.66 -12.96
N VAL A 124 -3.71 -16.65 -11.63
CA VAL A 124 -3.86 -15.48 -10.77
C VAL A 124 -2.47 -15.01 -10.34
N TYR A 125 -2.25 -13.71 -10.40
CA TYR A 125 -0.98 -13.11 -9.98
C TYR A 125 -1.17 -12.55 -8.57
N TYR A 126 -0.34 -12.97 -7.64
CA TYR A 126 -0.36 -12.49 -6.26
C TYR A 126 0.79 -11.52 -6.07
N MET A 127 0.51 -10.38 -5.45
CA MET A 127 1.49 -9.33 -5.19
C MET A 127 1.61 -9.05 -3.70
N HIS A 128 2.86 -8.95 -3.24
CA HIS A 128 3.20 -8.62 -1.86
C HIS A 128 4.43 -7.73 -1.80
N GLU A 129 4.37 -6.67 -1.01
CA GLU A 129 5.53 -5.83 -0.71
C GLU A 129 6.37 -6.46 0.40
N PHE A 130 7.68 -6.43 0.22
CA PHE A 130 8.64 -6.77 1.26
C PHE A 130 9.36 -5.49 1.72
N PRO A 131 9.63 -5.35 3.02
CA PRO A 131 10.33 -4.19 3.52
C PRO A 131 11.77 -4.17 2.99
N THR A 132 12.24 -3.00 2.59
CA THR A 132 13.64 -2.80 2.20
C THR A 132 14.52 -2.67 3.45
N ASP A 133 15.83 -2.95 3.32
CA ASP A 133 16.78 -2.75 4.43
C ASP A 133 16.76 -1.30 4.96
N SER A 134 16.53 -0.33 4.07
CA SER A 134 16.39 1.08 4.46
C SER A 134 15.11 1.32 5.26
N ALA A 135 13.97 0.75 4.82
CA ALA A 135 12.70 0.85 5.54
C ALA A 135 12.80 0.22 6.93
N ILE A 136 13.37 -0.99 7.04
CA ILE A 136 13.60 -1.68 8.33
C ILE A 136 14.46 -0.84 9.26
N LYS A 137 15.57 -0.29 8.73
CA LYS A 137 16.48 0.56 9.53
C LYS A 137 15.78 1.83 10.00
N LYS A 138 15.00 2.46 9.14
CA LYS A 138 14.26 3.69 9.44
C LYS A 138 13.16 3.45 10.49
N GLU A 139 12.47 2.33 10.40
CA GLU A 139 11.49 1.90 11.40
C GLU A 139 12.15 1.71 12.78
N GLY A 140 13.29 1.01 12.82
CA GLY A 140 14.08 0.84 14.05
C GLY A 140 14.66 2.15 14.62
N LEU A 141 14.71 3.21 13.83
CA LEU A 141 15.19 4.55 14.22
C LEU A 141 14.06 5.56 14.44
N GLN A 142 12.80 5.12 14.50
CA GLN A 142 11.68 6.02 14.75
C GLN A 142 11.82 6.77 16.08
N THR A 143 11.76 8.09 15.99
CA THR A 143 11.74 8.99 17.15
C THR A 143 10.43 8.91 17.91
N GLU A 144 10.45 9.22 19.21
CA GLU A 144 9.23 9.28 20.02
C GLU A 144 8.19 10.26 19.47
N HIS A 145 8.65 11.38 18.88
CA HIS A 145 7.75 12.32 18.21
C HIS A 145 7.06 11.70 16.98
N GLN A 146 7.73 10.85 16.20
CA GLN A 146 7.11 10.15 15.08
C GLN A 146 6.05 9.14 15.54
N LYS A 147 6.33 8.38 16.60
CA LYS A 147 5.34 7.48 17.22
C LYS A 147 4.13 8.26 17.74
N LEU A 148 4.38 9.42 18.35
CA LEU A 148 3.31 10.30 18.82
C LEU A 148 2.45 10.85 17.67
N MET A 149 3.06 11.17 16.51
CA MET A 149 2.30 11.57 15.32
C MET A 149 1.41 10.45 14.77
N GLN A 150 1.86 9.18 14.81
CA GLN A 150 1.01 8.03 14.44
C GLN A 150 -0.15 7.89 15.42
N TYR A 151 0.14 7.97 16.73
CA TYR A 151 -0.88 7.96 17.78
C TYR A 151 -1.93 9.05 17.59
N TRP A 152 -1.54 10.27 17.20
CA TRP A 152 -2.49 11.35 16.94
C TRP A 152 -3.47 11.06 15.80
N GLY A 153 -3.07 10.31 14.78
CA GLY A 153 -3.96 9.84 13.71
C GLY A 153 -5.06 8.96 14.27
N MET A 154 -4.66 7.85 14.90
CA MET A 154 -5.58 6.91 15.55
C MET A 154 -6.45 7.59 16.61
N LYS A 155 -5.89 8.56 17.32
CA LYS A 155 -6.63 9.30 18.33
C LYS A 155 -7.69 10.19 17.70
N PHE A 156 -7.38 10.85 16.60
CA PHE A 156 -8.34 11.65 15.85
C PHE A 156 -9.53 10.80 15.37
N GLU A 157 -9.29 9.58 14.86
CA GLU A 157 -10.36 8.64 14.50
C GLU A 157 -11.29 8.38 15.68
N SER A 158 -10.76 8.15 16.88
CA SER A 158 -11.56 7.94 18.08
C SER A 158 -12.41 9.15 18.51
N TYR A 159 -12.06 10.37 18.08
CA TYR A 159 -12.81 11.59 18.34
C TYR A 159 -13.96 11.80 17.36
N VAL A 160 -13.83 11.31 16.13
CA VAL A 160 -14.78 11.60 15.04
C VAL A 160 -15.60 10.38 14.61
N THR A 161 -15.38 9.22 15.23
CA THR A 161 -16.12 7.98 14.97
C THR A 161 -16.87 7.49 16.20
N ALA A 162 -18.02 6.84 15.97
CA ALA A 162 -18.78 6.16 16.99
C ALA A 162 -19.63 5.06 16.37
N LYS A 163 -20.06 4.11 17.19
CA LYS A 163 -21.12 3.18 16.78
C LYS A 163 -22.43 3.94 16.58
N PRO A 164 -23.35 3.46 15.73
CA PRO A 164 -24.66 4.09 15.53
C PRO A 164 -25.35 4.38 16.87
N ALA A 165 -25.88 5.60 17.01
CA ALA A 165 -26.54 6.10 18.22
C ALA A 165 -25.66 6.16 19.49
N GLN A 166 -24.34 6.05 19.37
CA GLN A 166 -23.39 6.24 20.48
C GLN A 166 -22.55 7.51 20.28
N GLN A 167 -21.96 7.99 21.37
CA GLN A 167 -20.97 9.06 21.31
C GLN A 167 -19.55 8.46 21.14
N PRO A 168 -18.62 9.21 20.54
CA PRO A 168 -17.21 8.80 20.46
C PRO A 168 -16.62 8.52 21.85
N LYS A 169 -15.86 7.43 21.97
CA LYS A 169 -15.26 6.97 23.24
C LYS A 169 -13.86 7.51 23.39
N VAL A 170 -13.75 8.78 23.79
CA VAL A 170 -12.48 9.52 23.78
C VAL A 170 -11.58 9.24 24.99
N ASP A 171 -12.10 8.70 26.08
CA ASP A 171 -11.33 8.44 27.31
C ASP A 171 -10.84 6.98 27.42
N GLU A 172 -11.26 6.12 26.50
CA GLU A 172 -10.83 4.72 26.48
C GLU A 172 -9.44 4.58 25.81
N PRO A 173 -8.61 3.63 26.27
CA PRO A 173 -7.38 3.27 25.57
C PRO A 173 -7.68 2.83 24.13
N LEU A 174 -6.85 3.26 23.18
CA LEU A 174 -6.96 2.83 21.79
C LEU A 174 -6.53 1.35 21.67
N ASN A 175 -7.28 0.57 20.90
CA ASN A 175 -6.88 -0.77 20.51
C ASN A 175 -6.44 -0.75 19.04
N PHE A 176 -5.13 -0.86 18.83
CA PHE A 176 -4.52 -0.86 17.50
C PHE A 176 -4.77 -2.15 16.69
N ASN A 177 -5.35 -3.20 17.29
CA ASN A 177 -5.65 -4.44 16.57
C ASN A 177 -7.05 -4.43 15.91
N ASN A 178 -7.83 -3.38 16.14
CA ASN A 178 -9.18 -3.28 15.59
C ASN A 178 -9.12 -2.58 14.23
N GLU A 179 -9.19 -3.37 13.17
CA GLU A 179 -9.22 -2.88 11.79
C GLU A 179 -10.51 -3.34 11.11
N PHE A 180 -11.04 -2.51 10.21
CA PHE A 180 -12.12 -2.91 9.30
C PHE A 180 -11.61 -2.84 7.87
N GLY A 181 -11.58 -3.97 7.18
CA GLY A 181 -11.17 -4.05 5.78
C GLY A 181 -12.35 -4.18 4.82
N SER A 182 -12.32 -3.42 3.73
CA SER A 182 -13.18 -3.65 2.55
C SER A 182 -12.41 -4.42 1.49
N ILE A 183 -13.09 -5.26 0.70
CA ILE A 183 -12.51 -5.92 -0.48
C ILE A 183 -13.16 -5.33 -1.72
N VAL A 184 -12.32 -4.81 -2.60
CA VAL A 184 -12.74 -4.14 -3.83
C VAL A 184 -12.29 -4.95 -5.02
N TYR A 185 -13.24 -5.23 -5.90
CA TYR A 185 -12.95 -5.71 -7.24
C TYR A 185 -13.02 -4.52 -8.21
N THR A 186 -11.99 -4.39 -9.04
CA THR A 186 -11.92 -3.36 -10.06
C THR A 186 -11.25 -3.83 -11.34
N LYS A 187 -11.34 -3.00 -12.38
CA LYS A 187 -10.74 -3.26 -13.69
C LYS A 187 -9.94 -2.06 -14.14
N LEU A 188 -8.71 -2.30 -14.57
CA LEU A 188 -7.90 -1.32 -15.31
C LEU A 188 -7.62 -1.90 -16.68
N ASN A 189 -8.23 -1.34 -17.73
CA ASN A 189 -8.14 -1.85 -19.10
C ASN A 189 -8.38 -3.38 -19.18
N SER A 190 -7.36 -4.17 -19.51
CA SER A 190 -7.46 -5.64 -19.62
C SER A 190 -7.19 -6.38 -18.30
N HIS A 191 -6.89 -5.66 -17.22
CA HIS A 191 -6.47 -6.23 -15.94
C HIS A 191 -7.64 -6.20 -14.96
N SER A 192 -8.06 -7.38 -14.49
CA SER A 192 -8.96 -7.49 -13.35
C SER A 192 -8.12 -7.52 -12.07
N MET A 193 -8.46 -6.66 -11.12
CA MET A 193 -7.71 -6.50 -9.87
C MET A 193 -8.66 -6.67 -8.70
N MET A 194 -8.17 -7.33 -7.67
CA MET A 194 -8.85 -7.49 -6.39
C MET A 194 -7.86 -7.18 -5.29
N PHE A 195 -8.25 -6.24 -4.45
CA PHE A 195 -7.42 -5.80 -3.34
C PHE A 195 -8.34 -5.37 -2.21
N GLY A 196 -7.91 -5.65 -0.98
CA GLY A 196 -8.59 -5.09 0.18
C GLY A 196 -8.12 -3.67 0.49
N GLY A 197 -8.58 -3.11 1.58
CA GLY A 197 -8.08 -1.86 2.13
C GLY A 197 -8.75 -1.59 3.46
N GLU A 198 -7.98 -1.11 4.43
CA GLU A 198 -8.55 -0.58 5.66
C GLU A 198 -9.47 0.60 5.33
N VAL A 199 -10.58 0.66 6.05
CA VAL A 199 -11.54 1.76 5.99
C VAL A 199 -11.82 2.23 7.40
N ASP A 200 -11.62 3.52 7.63
CA ASP A 200 -11.73 4.12 8.97
C ASP A 200 -13.19 4.16 9.46
N CYS A 201 -14.12 4.60 8.61
CA CYS A 201 -15.54 4.68 8.96
C CYS A 201 -16.47 4.75 7.75
N CYS A 202 -17.78 4.79 8.01
CA CYS A 202 -18.81 5.01 7.00
C CYS A 202 -19.75 6.14 7.42
N HIS A 203 -20.45 6.69 6.44
CA HIS A 203 -21.45 7.73 6.64
C HIS A 203 -22.58 7.22 7.56
N PRO A 204 -23.04 8.00 8.56
CA PRO A 204 -24.01 7.53 9.57
C PRO A 204 -25.35 7.10 8.97
N ASN A 205 -25.72 7.66 7.82
CA ASN A 205 -26.97 7.35 7.11
C ASN A 205 -26.79 6.38 5.94
N ASP A 206 -25.56 6.00 5.59
CA ASP A 206 -25.28 5.11 4.47
C ASP A 206 -23.98 4.34 4.70
N THR A 207 -24.11 3.10 5.17
CA THR A 207 -22.96 2.25 5.52
C THR A 207 -22.14 1.80 4.32
N LYS A 208 -22.59 2.09 3.10
CA LYS A 208 -21.84 1.82 1.86
C LYS A 208 -20.97 3.01 1.43
N LYS A 209 -21.13 4.17 2.08
CA LYS A 209 -20.31 5.35 1.81
C LYS A 209 -19.22 5.44 2.83
N TYR A 210 -18.03 5.03 2.43
CA TYR A 210 -16.85 5.07 3.27
C TYR A 210 -16.25 6.47 3.33
N ILE A 211 -15.64 6.79 4.48
CA ILE A 211 -14.97 8.05 4.75
C ILE A 211 -13.58 7.73 5.30
N GLU A 212 -12.56 8.30 4.68
CA GLU A 212 -11.18 8.25 5.17
C GLU A 212 -10.94 9.41 6.14
N LEU A 213 -10.18 9.15 7.20
CA LEU A 213 -9.85 10.10 8.25
C LEU A 213 -8.34 10.36 8.21
N LYS A 214 -7.96 11.61 8.03
CA LYS A 214 -6.54 11.98 7.97
C LYS A 214 -6.22 13.13 8.89
N THR A 215 -4.97 13.23 9.33
CA THR A 215 -4.47 14.41 10.02
C THR A 215 -3.29 15.05 9.29
N THR A 216 -3.18 16.37 9.39
CA THR A 216 -2.03 17.12 8.87
C THR A 216 -1.73 18.33 9.73
N LYS A 217 -0.49 18.83 9.69
CA LYS A 217 -0.13 20.09 10.35
C LYS A 217 -0.85 21.24 9.65
N GLN A 218 -1.32 22.23 10.41
CA GLN A 218 -1.82 23.50 9.89
C GLN A 218 -0.83 24.17 8.93
N PHE A 219 -1.34 24.79 7.89
CA PHE A 219 -0.53 25.55 6.95
C PHE A 219 -0.42 27.00 7.42
N GLU A 220 0.80 27.46 7.61
CA GLU A 220 1.11 28.85 7.95
C GLU A 220 1.27 29.69 6.67
N HIS A 221 1.72 29.07 5.58
CA HIS A 221 2.05 29.76 4.32
C HIS A 221 1.72 28.90 3.08
N ALA A 222 1.48 29.56 1.94
CA ALA A 222 1.10 28.92 0.66
C ALA A 222 2.08 27.84 0.17
N ARG A 223 3.37 27.93 0.52
CA ARG A 223 4.36 26.89 0.19
C ARG A 223 4.08 25.57 0.89
N GLN A 224 3.63 25.60 2.14
CA GLN A 224 3.28 24.38 2.88
C GLN A 224 2.04 23.72 2.27
N GLU A 225 1.06 24.53 1.86
CA GLU A 225 -0.15 24.08 1.19
C GLU A 225 0.14 23.47 -0.19
N SER A 226 1.02 24.08 -1.00
CA SER A 226 1.50 23.51 -2.27
C SER A 226 2.24 22.19 -2.04
N SER A 227 3.15 22.12 -1.06
CA SER A 227 3.81 20.87 -0.67
C SER A 227 2.82 19.80 -0.23
N PHE A 228 1.80 20.17 0.55
CA PHE A 228 0.75 19.25 0.96
C PHE A 228 0.03 18.67 -0.27
N ARG A 229 -0.40 19.51 -1.22
CA ARG A 229 -1.05 19.04 -2.45
C ARG A 229 -0.16 18.09 -3.24
N ARG A 230 1.08 18.51 -3.50
CA ARG A 230 2.04 17.77 -4.35
C ARG A 230 2.45 16.43 -3.75
N PHE A 231 2.54 16.32 -2.42
CA PHE A 231 3.20 15.18 -1.77
C PHE A 231 2.31 14.36 -0.86
N LYS A 232 1.19 14.91 -0.36
CA LYS A 232 0.31 14.22 0.59
C LYS A 232 -1.11 14.04 0.05
N LEU A 233 -1.68 15.07 -0.59
CA LEU A 233 -3.05 14.99 -1.08
C LEU A 233 -3.20 14.00 -2.24
N ILE A 234 -2.23 13.95 -3.16
CA ILE A 234 -2.20 12.93 -4.23
C ILE A 234 -2.19 11.51 -3.67
N LYS A 235 -1.47 11.30 -2.56
CA LYS A 235 -1.37 10.03 -1.86
C LYS A 235 -2.73 9.62 -1.32
N TRP A 236 -3.36 10.52 -0.56
CA TRP A 236 -4.69 10.30 -0.01
C TRP A 236 -5.71 10.03 -1.10
N TRP A 237 -5.66 10.79 -2.20
CA TRP A 237 -6.53 10.58 -3.34
C TRP A 237 -6.35 9.20 -3.96
N LEU A 238 -5.12 8.77 -4.23
CA LEU A 238 -4.86 7.43 -4.79
C LEU A 238 -5.35 6.32 -3.87
N GLN A 239 -5.06 6.43 -2.57
CA GLN A 239 -5.51 5.46 -1.57
C GLN A 239 -7.04 5.34 -1.62
N SER A 240 -7.73 6.44 -1.39
CA SER A 240 -9.19 6.47 -1.28
C SER A 240 -9.90 6.14 -2.60
N PHE A 241 -9.39 6.64 -3.74
CA PHE A 241 -9.96 6.37 -5.06
C PHE A 241 -9.95 4.88 -5.39
N LEU A 242 -8.84 4.18 -5.13
CA LEU A 242 -8.71 2.77 -5.50
C LEU A 242 -9.71 1.88 -4.76
N ILE A 243 -9.96 2.16 -3.48
CA ILE A 243 -10.90 1.38 -2.65
C ILE A 243 -12.33 1.94 -2.65
N GLY A 244 -12.62 2.95 -3.48
CA GLY A 244 -13.98 3.48 -3.65
C GLY A 244 -14.49 4.32 -2.46
N ILE A 245 -13.60 4.99 -1.74
CA ILE A 245 -13.98 5.99 -0.73
C ILE A 245 -14.43 7.28 -1.44
N ASP A 246 -15.51 7.90 -0.96
CA ASP A 246 -16.08 9.12 -1.54
C ASP A 246 -15.46 10.40 -0.97
N ASP A 247 -15.14 10.39 0.33
CA ASP A 247 -14.77 11.56 1.10
C ASP A 247 -13.58 11.31 2.05
N ILE A 248 -12.72 12.30 2.21
CA ILE A 248 -11.72 12.38 3.28
C ILE A 248 -12.12 13.51 4.25
N LEU A 249 -12.16 13.23 5.54
CA LEU A 249 -12.19 14.24 6.59
C LEU A 249 -10.76 14.46 7.11
N CYS A 250 -10.21 15.65 6.87
CA CYS A 250 -8.88 16.02 7.32
C CYS A 250 -8.93 16.88 8.58
N GLY A 251 -8.37 16.40 9.68
CA GLY A 251 -8.11 17.18 10.89
C GLY A 251 -6.77 17.91 10.86
N TYR A 252 -6.80 19.23 10.99
CA TYR A 252 -5.63 20.09 10.97
C TYR A 252 -5.13 20.37 12.38
N ARG A 253 -3.99 19.78 12.72
CA ARG A 253 -3.37 19.90 14.04
C ARG A 253 -2.28 20.96 14.11
N ASP A 254 -2.04 21.46 15.32
CA ASP A 254 -0.82 22.19 15.65
C ASP A 254 0.36 21.23 15.96
N ASP A 255 1.47 21.81 16.43
CA ASP A 255 2.68 21.08 16.82
C ASP A 255 2.53 20.27 18.11
N ASN A 256 1.49 20.53 18.91
CA ASN A 256 1.16 19.77 20.12
C ASN A 256 0.17 18.64 19.87
N GLY A 257 -0.25 18.42 18.61
CA GLY A 257 -1.21 17.38 18.26
C GLY A 257 -2.67 17.79 18.41
N ILE A 258 -2.96 19.05 18.74
CA ILE A 258 -4.33 19.52 18.96
C ILE A 258 -4.97 19.89 17.62
N ILE A 259 -6.07 19.22 17.27
CA ILE A 259 -6.88 19.54 16.10
C ILE A 259 -7.53 20.90 16.29
N ARG A 260 -7.27 21.82 15.35
CA ARG A 260 -7.72 23.21 15.38
C ARG A 260 -8.92 23.46 14.47
N HIS A 261 -9.01 22.72 13.36
CA HIS A 261 -10.18 22.67 12.49
C HIS A 261 -10.16 21.38 11.66
N CYS A 262 -11.29 21.08 11.00
CA CYS A 262 -11.39 19.99 10.04
C CYS A 262 -11.87 20.51 8.68
N GLU A 263 -11.50 19.82 7.62
CA GLU A 263 -11.91 20.11 6.23
C GLU A 263 -12.31 18.82 5.52
N TRP A 264 -13.34 18.89 4.69
CA TRP A 264 -13.79 17.79 3.85
C TRP A 264 -13.17 17.89 2.47
N TYR A 265 -12.66 16.76 1.97
CA TYR A 265 -12.18 16.58 0.60
C TYR A 265 -12.99 15.50 -0.08
N ARG A 266 -13.78 15.88 -1.08
CA ARG A 266 -14.40 14.91 -1.98
C ARG A 266 -13.34 14.33 -2.90
N ILE A 267 -13.28 13.01 -3.01
CA ILE A 267 -12.29 12.33 -3.87
C ILE A 267 -12.41 12.77 -5.33
N ALA A 268 -13.63 13.01 -5.81
CA ALA A 268 -13.89 13.50 -7.15
C ALA A 268 -13.29 14.89 -7.45
N ASP A 269 -13.13 15.75 -6.42
CA ASP A 269 -12.69 17.14 -6.59
C ASP A 269 -11.15 17.28 -6.46
N ILE A 270 -10.47 16.29 -5.87
CA ILE A 270 -9.03 16.36 -5.61
C ILE A 270 -8.20 16.51 -6.91
N PRO A 271 -8.47 15.82 -8.03
CA PRO A 271 -7.73 16.04 -9.27
C PRO A 271 -7.67 17.51 -9.69
N HIS A 272 -8.77 18.25 -9.57
CA HIS A 272 -8.83 19.69 -9.85
C HIS A 272 -8.02 20.52 -8.84
N LEU A 273 -7.99 20.11 -7.57
CA LEU A 273 -7.14 20.75 -6.55
C LEU A 273 -5.65 20.54 -6.86
N LEU A 274 -5.27 19.36 -7.34
CA LEU A 274 -3.89 19.05 -7.73
C LEU A 274 -3.44 19.89 -8.94
N LYS A 275 -4.31 20.09 -9.93
CA LYS A 275 -4.07 20.90 -11.15
C LYS A 275 -3.65 22.35 -10.87
N LYS A 276 -3.91 22.88 -9.67
CA LYS A 276 -3.46 24.22 -9.26
C LYS A 276 -1.94 24.32 -9.15
N ASP A 277 -1.23 23.20 -9.04
CA ASP A 277 0.23 23.17 -9.01
C ASP A 277 0.77 22.75 -10.39
N PRO A 278 1.66 23.52 -11.04
CA PRO A 278 2.15 23.18 -12.39
C PRO A 278 2.96 21.87 -12.43
N ASN A 279 3.49 21.41 -11.29
CA ASN A 279 4.29 20.19 -11.19
C ASN A 279 3.54 19.06 -10.46
N TYR A 280 2.20 19.05 -10.52
CA TYR A 280 1.41 18.00 -9.92
C TYR A 280 1.58 16.65 -10.63
N CYS A 281 1.40 15.59 -9.86
CA CYS A 281 1.34 14.23 -10.37
C CYS A 281 0.01 14.04 -11.10
N LYS A 282 0.05 13.80 -12.42
CA LYS A 282 -1.16 13.61 -13.23
C LYS A 282 -1.74 12.20 -12.99
N PRO A 283 -3.00 12.07 -12.55
CA PRO A 283 -3.70 10.78 -12.42
C PRO A 283 -3.58 9.87 -13.64
N SER A 284 -3.73 10.43 -14.83
CA SER A 284 -3.61 9.74 -16.12
C SER A 284 -2.28 9.01 -16.28
N VAL A 285 -1.17 9.68 -15.94
CA VAL A 285 0.18 9.12 -16.02
C VAL A 285 0.39 8.00 -15.01
N CYS A 286 -0.20 8.12 -13.82
CA CYS A 286 -0.18 7.09 -12.79
C CYS A 286 -0.81 5.78 -13.28
N PHE A 287 -2.02 5.85 -13.84
CA PHE A 287 -2.73 4.66 -14.32
C PHE A 287 -2.11 4.08 -15.58
N ALA A 288 -1.59 4.91 -16.49
CA ALA A 288 -0.83 4.43 -17.64
C ALA A 288 0.40 3.61 -17.22
N PHE A 289 1.15 4.11 -16.24
CA PHE A 289 2.29 3.38 -15.67
C PHE A 289 1.86 2.06 -15.04
N LEU A 290 0.81 2.07 -14.20
CA LEU A 290 0.27 0.86 -13.58
C LEU A 290 -0.14 -0.17 -14.64
N ASN A 291 -0.85 0.23 -15.69
CA ASN A 291 -1.21 -0.65 -16.79
C ASN A 291 0.02 -1.29 -17.43
N MET A 292 1.01 -0.49 -17.82
CA MET A 292 2.26 -1.00 -18.42
C MET A 292 3.00 -1.97 -17.50
N PHE A 293 3.01 -1.70 -16.20
CA PHE A 293 3.64 -2.57 -15.22
C PHE A 293 2.91 -3.91 -15.08
N LEU A 294 1.58 -3.90 -15.08
CA LEU A 294 0.78 -5.12 -15.05
C LEU A 294 0.95 -5.95 -16.33
N ASP A 295 1.04 -5.31 -17.50
CA ASP A 295 1.39 -5.98 -18.75
C ASP A 295 2.78 -6.62 -18.67
N PHE A 296 3.76 -5.91 -18.11
CA PHE A 296 5.11 -6.45 -17.91
C PHE A 296 5.10 -7.68 -16.99
N ILE A 297 4.37 -7.64 -15.87
CA ILE A 297 4.20 -8.81 -14.98
C ILE A 297 3.61 -9.98 -15.76
N LYS A 298 2.50 -9.77 -16.47
CA LYS A 298 1.81 -10.82 -17.22
C LYS A 298 2.71 -11.47 -18.27
N CYS A 299 3.59 -10.72 -18.92
CA CYS A 299 4.53 -11.24 -19.90
C CYS A 299 5.72 -12.00 -19.28
N ASN A 300 6.22 -11.57 -18.12
CA ASN A 300 7.48 -12.07 -17.57
C ASN A 300 7.32 -13.09 -16.44
N VAL A 301 6.20 -13.08 -15.72
CA VAL A 301 5.93 -13.99 -14.59
C VAL A 301 5.09 -15.17 -15.08
N GLN A 302 5.75 -16.15 -15.70
CA GLN A 302 5.07 -17.34 -16.27
C GLN A 302 5.10 -18.55 -15.34
N ALA A 303 6.14 -18.68 -14.51
CA ALA A 303 6.34 -19.85 -13.68
C ALA A 303 5.42 -19.81 -12.44
N GLU A 304 4.68 -20.89 -12.23
CA GLU A 304 3.82 -21.09 -11.06
C GLU A 304 4.65 -21.12 -9.76
N LEU A 305 4.13 -20.45 -8.73
CA LEU A 305 4.62 -20.40 -7.35
C LEU A 305 6.07 -19.91 -7.16
N LYS A 306 6.79 -19.56 -8.23
CA LYS A 306 8.13 -18.99 -8.15
C LYS A 306 8.04 -17.49 -7.82
N PRO A 307 8.67 -17.01 -6.73
CA PRO A 307 8.68 -15.58 -6.42
C PRO A 307 9.53 -14.81 -7.44
N HIS A 308 8.90 -13.86 -8.13
CA HIS A 308 9.57 -12.90 -8.99
C HIS A 308 9.66 -11.57 -8.24
N VAL A 309 10.89 -11.16 -7.93
CA VAL A 309 11.18 -9.99 -7.11
C VAL A 309 11.47 -8.81 -8.03
N PHE A 310 10.65 -7.77 -7.89
CA PHE A 310 10.77 -6.48 -8.54
C PHE A 310 11.36 -5.49 -7.55
N ILE A 311 12.56 -5.00 -7.84
CA ILE A 311 13.30 -4.09 -6.97
C ILE A 311 13.47 -2.77 -7.67
N ARG A 312 13.01 -1.70 -7.03
CA ARG A 312 13.37 -0.34 -7.39
C ARG A 312 14.30 0.20 -6.31
N GLN A 313 15.51 0.57 -6.72
CA GLN A 313 16.45 1.24 -5.83
C GLN A 313 16.04 2.70 -5.63
N PRO A 314 16.40 3.32 -4.50
CA PRO A 314 16.25 4.76 -4.32
C PRO A 314 16.86 5.51 -5.51
N LYS A 315 16.17 6.54 -6.00
CA LYS A 315 16.66 7.45 -7.07
C LYS A 315 16.74 6.83 -8.47
N ASP A 316 16.42 5.54 -8.61
CA ASP A 316 16.32 4.88 -9.90
C ASP A 316 14.88 4.93 -10.43
N ASN A 317 14.75 5.21 -11.73
CA ASN A 317 13.48 5.19 -12.46
C ASN A 317 13.25 3.84 -13.16
N GLN A 318 13.88 2.78 -12.68
CA GLN A 318 13.84 1.45 -13.28
C GLN A 318 13.57 0.40 -12.21
N PHE A 319 12.84 -0.63 -12.62
CA PHE A 319 12.68 -1.84 -11.82
C PHE A 319 13.61 -2.92 -12.36
N LEU A 320 14.37 -3.51 -11.45
CA LEU A 320 15.11 -4.74 -11.69
C LEU A 320 14.22 -5.93 -11.33
N MET A 321 14.07 -6.87 -12.25
CA MET A 321 13.37 -8.12 -11.99
C MET A 321 14.38 -9.26 -11.82
N LYS A 322 14.21 -10.07 -10.77
CA LYS A 322 14.93 -11.33 -10.57
C LYS A 322 13.99 -12.43 -10.07
N VAL A 323 14.30 -13.68 -10.34
CA VAL A 323 13.63 -14.82 -9.71
C VAL A 323 14.34 -15.14 -8.40
N ASP A 324 13.59 -15.34 -7.32
CA ASP A 324 14.13 -15.81 -6.05
C ASP A 324 14.22 -17.35 -6.04
N GLU A 325 15.45 -17.85 -6.18
CA GLU A 325 15.75 -19.28 -6.10
C GLU A 325 15.92 -19.78 -4.66
N THR A 326 16.02 -18.88 -3.67
CA THR A 326 16.24 -19.24 -2.26
C THR A 326 14.95 -19.55 -1.51
N GLY A 327 13.82 -19.02 -2.01
CA GLY A 327 12.52 -19.13 -1.37
C GLY A 327 12.29 -18.15 -0.22
N HIS A 328 13.24 -17.23 0.04
CA HIS A 328 13.12 -16.17 1.04
C HIS A 328 11.88 -15.29 0.84
N TYR A 329 11.49 -15.07 -0.42
CA TYR A 329 10.39 -14.19 -0.79
C TYR A 329 9.06 -14.93 -1.03
N LYS A 330 8.92 -16.19 -0.56
CA LYS A 330 7.63 -16.89 -0.60
C LYS A 330 6.69 -16.30 0.44
N PHE A 331 5.53 -15.81 0.01
CA PHE A 331 4.53 -15.22 0.91
C PHE A 331 3.17 -15.95 0.88
N LEU A 332 2.88 -16.73 -0.18
CA LEU A 332 1.67 -17.54 -0.21
C LEU A 332 1.74 -18.68 0.82
N PRO A 333 0.84 -18.73 1.81
CA PRO A 333 0.90 -19.73 2.87
C PRO A 333 0.48 -21.11 2.34
N TYR A 334 1.06 -22.16 2.94
CA TYR A 334 0.87 -23.54 2.46
C TYR A 334 -0.60 -23.96 2.41
N TRP A 335 -1.41 -23.54 3.39
CA TRP A 335 -2.82 -23.91 3.49
C TRP A 335 -3.62 -23.34 2.32
N PHE A 336 -3.32 -22.10 1.92
CA PHE A 336 -3.95 -21.43 0.79
C PHE A 336 -3.58 -22.09 -0.53
N VAL A 337 -2.30 -22.40 -0.72
CA VAL A 337 -1.81 -23.10 -1.91
C VAL A 337 -2.42 -24.50 -2.00
N ALA A 338 -2.49 -25.23 -0.89
CA ALA A 338 -3.06 -26.57 -0.84
C ALA A 338 -4.55 -26.57 -1.21
N GLU A 339 -5.32 -25.61 -0.70
CA GLU A 339 -6.74 -25.46 -1.02
C GLU A 339 -6.95 -25.09 -2.50
N ALA A 340 -6.19 -24.12 -3.01
CA ALA A 340 -6.26 -23.67 -4.40
C ALA A 340 -5.89 -24.76 -5.42
N ILE A 341 -5.00 -25.69 -5.06
CA ILE A 341 -4.64 -26.85 -5.88
C ILE A 341 -5.66 -27.98 -5.70
N GLY A 342 -6.09 -28.25 -4.47
CA GLY A 342 -7.05 -29.32 -4.14
C GLY A 342 -8.39 -29.15 -4.88
N ASN A 343 -8.83 -27.90 -5.05
CA ASN A 343 -10.04 -27.53 -5.81
C ASN A 343 -9.95 -27.76 -7.33
N LYS A 344 -8.79 -28.11 -7.89
CA LYS A 344 -8.64 -28.51 -9.31
C LYS A 344 -8.81 -30.01 -9.56
N THR A 345 -8.92 -30.82 -8.51
CA THR A 345 -8.93 -32.29 -8.57
C THR A 345 -10.30 -32.93 -8.26
N MET A 346 -11.34 -32.12 -8.13
CA MET A 346 -12.76 -32.53 -8.15
C MET A 346 -13.43 -31.92 -9.38
#